data_AF-A0A925D811-F1
#
_entry.id   AF-A0A925D811-F1
#
_cell.length_a   1.000
_cell.length_b   1.000
_cell.length_c   1.000
_cell.angle_alpha   90.00
_cell.angle_beta   90.00
_cell.angle_gamma   90.00
#
_symmetry.space_group_name_H-M   'P 1'
#
loop_
_entity.id
_entity.type
_entity.pdbx_description
1 polymer ?
#
loop_
_entity_poly.entity_id
_entity_poly.type
_entity_poly.pdbx_seq_one_letter_code
_entity_poly.pdbx_strand_id
1 'polypeptide(L)'
;MNRHYNLCRRLAACCAPTVIAACSLALFSAEASQGQSRVQRSTADVRNRPTDELDRPRSKERRTHRGLEVRTNQFFVVANTKVEDARWAAEQMETAWGDFGRLADAWMKGHRHPDFGIGAVQVYIDGDAPKTRELPLCTLNVVGIQTQITLYVGDGRQRLEDQLYRLRKAVGQAFLHTTELDQQLPPWVCDGLASYVAAERLSAGEVGAIKQQEIAAGAPRLGGQQWRFKRAEQDRLSVPLFDDEAAAQEVEFLLTASDAAHAPAFFAAINESIAAANKRRNQENQVTARRGEEQPAALGPVDQLAIQLAKPFGQWQNAPFRGQPVLEIEKSTPAEVQRAEREMAVVLKLARRFATTDQRTVQTRITAFDEEKGMTVLSRKENDRPAPLSELYQRMVAPQRPLWGTLNADDQLVLSSDRAALQEMLGLETSRYRWEADNGRSVLTTIIDGAWMLQGWLEENGEDPSRPLAKFTATKLTTQR
;
A
#
# COMPACT_ATOMS: atom_id res chain seq x y z
N MET A 1 47.04 -68.56 37.80
CA MET A 1 45.98 -69.24 37.03
C MET A 1 46.09 -68.80 35.57
N ASN A 2 46.39 -69.78 34.70
CA ASN A 2 45.91 -69.99 33.32
C ASN A 2 45.33 -68.82 32.52
N ARG A 3 45.48 -68.69 31.20
CA ARG A 3 46.30 -69.30 30.13
C ARG A 3 45.75 -68.65 28.83
N HIS A 4 46.60 -68.56 27.82
CA HIS A 4 46.30 -68.79 26.39
C HIS A 4 45.52 -67.81 25.48
N TYR A 5 46.25 -67.44 24.42
CA TYR A 5 45.98 -67.58 22.97
C TYR A 5 44.93 -66.75 22.21
N ASN A 6 45.47 -66.19 21.12
CA ASN A 6 44.94 -66.09 19.74
C ASN A 6 43.72 -65.22 19.40
N LEU A 7 44.00 -64.25 18.52
CA LEU A 7 43.53 -64.19 17.12
C LEU A 7 42.15 -64.83 16.84
N CYS A 8 41.14 -64.01 16.53
CA CYS A 8 40.42 -64.03 15.24
C CYS A 8 39.08 -63.27 15.27
N ARG A 9 38.91 -62.43 14.24
CA ARG A 9 37.74 -62.33 13.33
C ARG A 9 36.32 -62.07 13.90
N ARG A 10 35.81 -60.94 13.39
CA ARG A 10 34.63 -60.76 12.52
C ARG A 10 33.25 -60.49 13.14
N LEU A 11 32.68 -59.44 12.53
CA LEU A 11 31.30 -59.25 12.06
C LEU A 11 30.35 -58.38 12.91
N ALA A 12 30.05 -57.24 12.29
CA ALA A 12 28.73 -56.68 12.02
C ALA A 12 27.84 -56.29 13.22
N ALA A 13 27.71 -55.00 13.43
CA ALA A 13 26.42 -54.39 13.73
C ALA A 13 26.42 -52.91 13.32
N CYS A 14 25.36 -52.56 12.62
CA CYS A 14 24.89 -51.23 12.27
C CYS A 14 25.06 -50.21 13.39
N CYS A 15 25.48 -48.98 13.07
CA CYS A 15 25.03 -47.75 13.72
C CYS A 15 25.39 -46.55 12.83
N ALA A 16 24.35 -45.92 12.29
CA ALA A 16 24.42 -44.60 11.69
C ALA A 16 24.81 -43.55 12.75
N PRO A 17 25.60 -42.52 12.42
CA PRO A 17 25.69 -41.35 13.27
C PRO A 17 24.43 -40.49 13.06
N THR A 18 23.59 -40.49 14.08
CA THR A 18 22.61 -39.49 14.43
C THR A 18 23.19 -38.08 14.30
N VAL A 19 22.75 -37.34 13.27
CA VAL A 19 22.76 -35.87 13.34
C VAL A 19 21.39 -35.44 13.83
N ILE A 20 21.42 -35.00 15.08
CA ILE A 20 20.38 -34.26 15.78
C ILE A 20 20.15 -32.96 15.00
N ALA A 21 18.99 -32.85 14.34
CA ALA A 21 18.41 -31.58 13.95
C ALA A 21 16.91 -31.64 14.31
N ALA A 22 16.65 -31.42 15.59
CA ALA A 22 15.33 -31.15 16.11
C ALA A 22 14.90 -29.76 15.63
N CYS A 23 14.12 -29.70 14.55
CA CYS A 23 13.29 -28.54 14.16
C CYS A 23 12.17 -28.98 13.19
N SER A 24 11.51 -30.10 13.51
CA SER A 24 10.31 -30.55 12.79
C SER A 24 9.26 -30.91 13.81
N LEU A 25 8.49 -29.91 14.27
CA LEU A 25 7.16 -30.06 14.91
C LEU A 25 6.62 -28.67 15.29
N ALA A 26 6.17 -27.89 14.30
CA ALA A 26 5.24 -26.78 14.51
C ALA A 26 4.58 -26.35 13.17
N LEU A 27 4.01 -27.31 12.44
CA LEU A 27 2.98 -27.01 11.44
C LEU A 27 1.85 -28.02 11.63
N PHE A 28 1.25 -27.98 12.82
CA PHE A 28 -0.16 -28.30 12.89
C PHE A 28 -0.86 -27.15 12.18
N SER A 29 -1.44 -27.48 11.02
CA SER A 29 -2.62 -26.81 10.50
C SER A 29 -3.68 -26.83 11.60
N ALA A 30 -3.58 -25.89 12.53
CA ALA A 30 -4.76 -25.37 13.16
C ALA A 30 -5.53 -24.72 12.01
N GLU A 31 -6.52 -25.44 11.49
CA GLU A 31 -7.82 -24.84 11.28
C GLU A 31 -8.16 -24.12 12.60
N ALA A 32 -7.63 -22.90 12.72
CA ALA A 32 -8.11 -21.93 13.66
C ALA A 32 -9.60 -21.94 13.42
N SER A 33 -10.32 -22.39 14.44
CA SER A 33 -11.76 -22.41 14.47
C SER A 33 -12.25 -21.16 13.73
N GLN A 34 -13.10 -21.38 12.73
CA GLN A 34 -14.06 -20.38 12.30
C GLN A 34 -14.91 -20.05 13.53
N GLY A 35 -14.35 -19.34 14.50
CA GLY A 35 -15.10 -18.44 15.34
C GLY A 35 -15.79 -17.56 14.33
N GLN A 36 -17.08 -17.79 14.14
CA GLN A 36 -17.95 -16.92 13.37
C GLN A 36 -17.49 -15.51 13.71
N SER A 37 -16.88 -14.83 12.73
CA SER A 37 -16.53 -13.43 12.82
C SER A 37 -17.87 -12.73 13.00
N ARG A 38 -18.32 -12.61 14.26
CA ARG A 38 -19.53 -11.90 14.62
C ARG A 38 -19.34 -10.51 14.04
N VAL A 39 -20.20 -10.17 13.09
CA VAL A 39 -20.26 -8.89 12.40
C VAL A 39 -20.51 -7.83 13.48
N GLN A 40 -19.43 -7.34 14.07
CA GLN A 40 -19.46 -6.22 14.99
C GLN A 40 -19.51 -4.96 14.13
N ARG A 41 -20.47 -4.08 14.42
CA ARG A 41 -20.38 -2.68 14.01
C ARG A 41 -19.00 -2.17 14.46
N SER A 42 -18.17 -1.86 13.46
CA SER A 42 -16.98 -1.02 13.55
C SER A 42 -17.29 0.33 14.19
N THR A 43 -17.27 0.40 15.53
CA THR A 43 -17.48 1.54 16.47
C THR A 43 -18.64 1.27 17.43
N ALA A 44 -18.39 0.49 18.48
CA ALA A 44 -19.08 0.48 19.78
C ALA A 44 -20.57 0.92 19.86
N ASP A 45 -21.43 0.48 18.95
CA ASP A 45 -22.86 0.48 19.23
C ASP A 45 -23.10 -0.59 20.28
N VAL A 46 -23.34 -0.17 21.52
CA VAL A 46 -23.55 -1.06 22.68
C VAL A 46 -24.76 -1.99 22.44
N ARG A 47 -25.60 -1.69 21.45
CA ARG A 47 -26.75 -2.50 21.04
C ARG A 47 -26.35 -3.37 19.86
N ASN A 48 -26.18 -4.66 20.13
CA ASN A 48 -25.96 -5.68 19.11
C ASN A 48 -27.28 -5.89 18.32
N ARG A 49 -27.60 -4.97 17.38
CA ARG A 49 -28.71 -5.15 16.43
C ARG A 49 -28.14 -5.54 15.06
N PRO A 50 -28.71 -6.55 14.39
CA PRO A 50 -28.34 -6.85 13.01
C PRO A 50 -28.71 -5.66 12.12
N THR A 51 -27.89 -5.41 11.10
CA THR A 51 -28.18 -4.42 10.06
C THR A 51 -29.49 -4.78 9.36
N ASP A 52 -30.41 -3.83 9.26
CA ASP A 52 -31.69 -4.00 8.58
C ASP A 52 -31.85 -3.04 7.40
N GLU A 53 -32.99 -3.12 6.70
CA GLU A 53 -33.32 -2.25 5.58
C GLU A 53 -33.47 -0.76 5.96
N LEU A 54 -33.61 -0.44 7.25
CA LEU A 54 -33.73 0.94 7.72
C LEU A 54 -32.36 1.61 7.87
N ASP A 55 -31.31 0.81 8.06
CA ASP A 55 -29.93 1.29 8.11
C ASP A 55 -29.38 1.64 6.71
N ARG A 56 -29.98 1.09 5.65
CA ARG A 56 -29.56 1.33 4.26
C ARG A 56 -30.29 2.53 3.64
N PRO A 57 -29.60 3.38 2.88
CA PRO A 57 -30.25 4.51 2.22
C PRO A 57 -31.25 4.01 1.16
N ARG A 58 -32.53 4.35 1.32
CA ARG A 58 -33.58 4.06 0.32
C ARG A 58 -33.50 4.95 -0.93
N SER A 59 -32.85 6.10 -0.82
CA SER A 59 -32.69 7.06 -1.90
C SER A 59 -31.28 7.63 -1.82
N LYS A 60 -30.58 7.66 -2.96
CA LYS A 60 -29.23 8.21 -3.06
C LYS A 60 -29.21 9.71 -2.76
N GLU A 61 -30.27 10.42 -3.11
CA GLU A 61 -30.39 11.86 -2.88
C GLU A 61 -31.71 12.20 -2.20
N ARG A 62 -31.66 13.14 -1.26
CA ARG A 62 -32.85 13.66 -0.56
C ARG A 62 -32.66 15.12 -0.22
N ARG A 63 -33.71 15.93 -0.41
CA ARG A 63 -33.75 17.30 0.14
C ARG A 63 -34.17 17.27 1.61
N THR A 64 -33.38 17.89 2.47
CA THR A 64 -33.65 18.01 3.92
C THR A 64 -33.75 19.47 4.34
N HIS A 65 -34.12 19.73 5.59
CA HIS A 65 -34.10 21.08 6.16
C HIS A 65 -32.69 21.67 6.29
N ARG A 66 -31.65 20.82 6.22
CA ARG A 66 -30.23 21.23 6.33
C ARG A 66 -29.55 21.43 4.96
N GLY A 67 -30.27 21.19 3.87
CA GLY A 67 -29.72 21.20 2.52
C GLY A 67 -29.95 19.90 1.76
N LEU A 68 -29.19 19.71 0.67
CA LEU A 68 -29.22 18.45 -0.07
C LEU A 68 -28.37 17.41 0.67
N GLU A 69 -28.94 16.22 0.85
CA GLU A 69 -28.27 15.05 1.40
C GLU A 69 -28.01 14.04 0.28
N VAL A 70 -26.76 13.64 0.08
CA VAL A 70 -26.34 12.51 -0.76
C VAL A 70 -25.92 11.38 0.17
N ARG A 71 -26.49 10.19 0.01
CA ARG A 71 -26.24 9.02 0.87
C ARG A 71 -25.64 7.88 0.07
N THR A 72 -24.56 7.33 0.60
CA THR A 72 -23.98 6.04 0.22
C THR A 72 -24.19 5.05 1.36
N ASN A 73 -23.72 3.81 1.20
CA ASN A 73 -23.79 2.86 2.31
C ASN A 73 -22.94 3.35 3.48
N GLN A 74 -21.72 3.82 3.21
CA GLN A 74 -20.74 4.14 4.25
C GLN A 74 -20.89 5.55 4.82
N PHE A 75 -21.45 6.48 4.05
CA PHE A 75 -21.50 7.88 4.45
C PHE A 75 -22.67 8.65 3.89
N PHE A 76 -22.89 9.83 4.47
CA PHE A 76 -23.85 10.80 3.94
C PHE A 76 -23.25 12.20 3.99
N VAL A 77 -23.42 12.92 2.89
CA VAL A 77 -22.93 14.28 2.68
C VAL A 77 -24.13 15.21 2.68
N VAL A 78 -24.09 16.23 3.53
CA VAL A 78 -25.12 17.28 3.60
C VAL A 78 -24.45 18.59 3.26
N ALA A 79 -24.96 19.30 2.24
CA ALA A 79 -24.49 20.63 1.88
C ALA A 79 -25.61 21.66 1.98
N ASN A 80 -25.39 22.75 2.72
CA ASN A 80 -26.25 23.94 2.68
C ASN A 80 -25.83 24.95 1.59
N THR A 81 -24.76 24.65 0.84
CA THR A 81 -24.27 25.41 -0.32
C THR A 81 -25.01 25.03 -1.60
N LYS A 82 -24.34 24.39 -2.57
CA LYS A 82 -24.91 23.93 -3.84
C LYS A 82 -25.10 22.41 -3.85
N VAL A 83 -25.98 21.94 -4.72
CA VAL A 83 -26.24 20.50 -4.92
C VAL A 83 -24.99 19.79 -5.44
N GLU A 84 -24.28 20.46 -6.32
CA GLU A 84 -23.06 19.98 -6.96
C GLU A 84 -21.95 19.72 -5.94
N ASP A 85 -21.88 20.52 -4.88
CA ASP A 85 -20.88 20.38 -3.81
C ASP A 85 -21.08 19.06 -3.04
N ALA A 86 -22.33 18.71 -2.71
CA ALA A 86 -22.63 17.46 -2.03
C ALA A 86 -22.32 16.23 -2.90
N ARG A 87 -22.62 16.31 -4.21
CA ARG A 87 -22.34 15.24 -5.18
C ARG A 87 -20.84 15.05 -5.37
N TRP A 88 -20.12 16.16 -5.57
CA TRP A 88 -18.67 16.15 -5.71
C TRP A 88 -18.00 15.55 -4.48
N ALA A 89 -18.36 16.02 -3.27
CA ALA A 89 -17.75 15.50 -2.05
C ALA A 89 -18.06 14.01 -1.86
N ALA A 90 -19.29 13.57 -2.16
CA ALA A 90 -19.63 12.15 -2.09
C ALA A 90 -18.77 11.29 -3.04
N GLU A 91 -18.55 11.73 -4.28
CA GLU A 91 -17.67 11.03 -5.24
C GLU A 91 -16.21 10.95 -4.75
N GLN A 92 -15.68 12.04 -4.18
CA GLN A 92 -14.33 12.06 -3.64
C GLN A 92 -14.18 11.18 -2.40
N MET A 93 -15.22 11.09 -1.57
CA MET A 93 -15.28 10.15 -0.45
C MET A 93 -15.37 8.69 -0.92
N GLU A 94 -16.18 8.39 -1.93
CA GLU A 94 -16.29 7.02 -2.50
C GLU A 94 -14.92 6.57 -3.00
N THR A 95 -14.22 7.47 -3.70
CA THR A 95 -12.87 7.25 -4.20
C THR A 95 -11.89 6.99 -3.06
N ALA A 96 -11.78 7.91 -2.09
CA ALA A 96 -10.82 7.79 -0.99
C ALA A 96 -11.11 6.58 -0.09
N TRP A 97 -12.39 6.26 0.16
CA TRP A 97 -12.77 5.07 0.92
C TRP A 97 -12.40 3.78 0.18
N GLY A 98 -12.59 3.75 -1.15
CA GLY A 98 -12.18 2.64 -2.01
C GLY A 98 -10.66 2.45 -2.05
N ASP A 99 -9.91 3.54 -2.21
CA ASP A 99 -8.44 3.53 -2.22
C ASP A 99 -7.88 3.03 -0.87
N PHE A 100 -8.47 3.48 0.24
CA PHE A 100 -8.12 2.99 1.58
C PHE A 100 -8.50 1.51 1.77
N GLY A 101 -9.67 1.09 1.28
CA GLY A 101 -10.10 -0.31 1.31
C GLY A 101 -9.12 -1.22 0.55
N ARG A 102 -8.67 -0.81 -0.63
CA ARG A 102 -7.64 -1.56 -1.38
C ARG A 102 -6.33 -1.67 -0.60
N LEU A 103 -5.89 -0.59 0.06
CA LEU A 103 -4.71 -0.64 0.91
C LEU A 103 -4.94 -1.63 2.08
N ALA A 104 -6.12 -1.54 2.72
CA ALA A 104 -6.50 -2.37 3.87
C ALA A 104 -6.60 -3.86 3.56
N ASP A 105 -6.80 -4.27 2.31
CA ASP A 105 -6.78 -5.68 1.89
C ASP A 105 -5.48 -6.41 2.25
N ALA A 106 -4.38 -5.67 2.42
CA ALA A 106 -3.10 -6.23 2.83
C ALA A 106 -3.06 -6.71 4.30
N TRP A 107 -3.97 -6.22 5.16
CA TRP A 107 -4.00 -6.60 6.59
C TRP A 107 -5.39 -6.97 7.13
N MET A 108 -6.47 -6.64 6.43
CA MET A 108 -7.81 -7.01 6.86
C MET A 108 -8.78 -7.20 5.70
N LYS A 109 -9.72 -8.14 5.85
CA LYS A 109 -10.79 -8.40 4.87
C LYS A 109 -12.16 -7.92 5.31
N GLY A 110 -12.31 -7.58 6.60
CA GLY A 110 -13.60 -7.20 7.19
C GLY A 110 -14.22 -5.95 6.54
N HIS A 111 -13.40 -5.08 5.98
CA HIS A 111 -13.86 -3.86 5.30
C HIS A 111 -14.65 -4.12 4.01
N ARG A 112 -14.46 -5.30 3.39
CA ARG A 112 -15.21 -5.72 2.20
C ARG A 112 -16.63 -6.20 2.50
N HIS A 113 -16.99 -6.37 3.79
CA HIS A 113 -18.34 -6.78 4.14
C HIS A 113 -19.33 -5.69 3.70
N PRO A 114 -20.48 -6.02 3.07
CA PRO A 114 -21.43 -5.01 2.59
C PRO A 114 -22.01 -4.14 3.71
N ASP A 115 -21.98 -4.64 4.95
CA ASP A 115 -22.42 -3.89 6.14
C ASP A 115 -21.28 -3.12 6.84
N PHE A 116 -20.06 -3.16 6.31
CA PHE A 116 -18.94 -2.44 6.89
C PHE A 116 -19.13 -0.93 6.78
N GLY A 117 -18.98 -0.26 7.92
CA GLY A 117 -19.01 1.19 8.00
C GLY A 117 -20.34 1.83 7.60
N ILE A 118 -21.47 1.12 7.66
CA ILE A 118 -22.76 1.71 7.29
C ILE A 118 -23.04 2.96 8.15
N GLY A 119 -23.19 4.10 7.48
CA GLY A 119 -23.40 5.40 8.13
C GLY A 119 -22.27 5.81 9.08
N ALA A 120 -21.05 5.30 8.88
CA ALA A 120 -19.90 5.60 9.73
C ALA A 120 -19.42 7.03 9.60
N VAL A 121 -19.61 7.67 8.43
CA VAL A 121 -19.15 9.05 8.19
C VAL A 121 -20.28 9.98 7.79
N GLN A 122 -20.36 11.13 8.45
CA GLN A 122 -21.18 12.27 8.06
C GLN A 122 -20.27 13.38 7.55
N VAL A 123 -20.58 13.98 6.41
CA VAL A 123 -19.92 15.21 5.95
C VAL A 123 -20.92 16.35 5.93
N TYR A 124 -20.54 17.48 6.51
CA TYR A 124 -21.31 18.71 6.47
C TYR A 124 -20.51 19.78 5.72
N ILE A 125 -21.04 20.24 4.59
CA ILE A 125 -20.48 21.36 3.85
C ILE A 125 -21.27 22.60 4.27
N ASP A 126 -20.59 23.51 4.96
CA ASP A 126 -21.18 24.70 5.55
C ASP A 126 -20.76 25.98 4.81
N GLY A 127 -21.73 26.58 4.13
CA GLY A 127 -21.69 27.86 3.44
C GLY A 127 -21.79 29.08 4.35
N ASP A 128 -22.33 28.89 5.56
CA ASP A 128 -22.59 29.94 6.55
C ASP A 128 -21.50 29.98 7.64
N ALA A 129 -20.31 29.46 7.30
CA ALA A 129 -19.20 29.27 8.22
C ALA A 129 -18.94 30.51 9.09
N PRO A 130 -18.69 30.36 10.40
CA PRO A 130 -18.53 31.51 11.30
C PRO A 130 -17.45 32.47 10.78
N LYS A 131 -17.72 33.79 10.80
CA LYS A 131 -16.78 34.82 10.32
C LYS A 131 -15.47 34.90 11.13
N THR A 132 -15.33 34.12 12.19
CA THR A 132 -14.12 34.04 12.99
C THR A 132 -13.00 33.37 12.19
N ARG A 133 -11.87 34.07 12.07
CA ARG A 133 -10.63 33.59 11.41
C ARG A 133 -9.99 32.37 12.11
N GLU A 134 -10.51 31.94 13.25
CA GLU A 134 -9.89 30.94 14.12
C GLU A 134 -10.37 29.50 13.87
N LEU A 135 -11.43 29.28 13.09
CA LEU A 135 -11.89 27.92 12.79
C LEU A 135 -11.08 27.30 11.64
N PRO A 136 -10.69 26.02 11.75
CA PRO A 136 -10.02 25.33 10.66
C PRO A 136 -10.93 25.22 9.45
N LEU A 137 -10.33 25.11 8.26
CA LEU A 137 -11.07 24.95 7.00
C LEU A 137 -11.83 23.62 6.94
N CYS A 138 -11.26 22.58 7.57
CA CYS A 138 -11.86 21.26 7.74
C CYS A 138 -11.73 20.81 9.20
N THR A 139 -12.83 20.40 9.82
CA THR A 139 -12.81 19.73 11.13
C THR A 139 -13.19 18.26 10.97
N LEU A 140 -12.54 17.39 11.74
CA LEU A 140 -12.93 16.00 11.91
C LEU A 140 -13.35 15.79 13.38
N ASN A 141 -14.61 15.46 13.61
CA ASN A 141 -15.17 15.21 14.94
C ASN A 141 -15.74 13.79 15.01
N VAL A 142 -15.90 13.22 16.21
CA VAL A 142 -16.64 11.96 16.41
C VAL A 142 -17.88 12.28 17.26
N VAL A 143 -19.06 12.04 16.71
CA VAL A 143 -20.36 12.30 17.34
C VAL A 143 -21.06 10.96 17.56
N GLY A 144 -21.00 10.46 18.80
CA GLY A 144 -21.51 9.13 19.13
C GLY A 144 -20.65 8.04 18.47
N ILE A 145 -21.24 7.28 17.57
CA ILE A 145 -20.57 6.24 16.77
C ILE A 145 -20.18 6.72 15.36
N GLN A 146 -20.51 7.97 15.00
CA GLN A 146 -20.27 8.50 13.66
C GLN A 146 -19.10 9.45 13.66
N THR A 147 -18.28 9.38 12.61
CA THR A 147 -17.26 10.38 12.32
C THR A 147 -17.89 11.51 11.52
N GLN A 148 -17.88 12.74 12.03
CA GLN A 148 -18.39 13.93 11.36
C GLN A 148 -17.25 14.79 10.80
N ILE A 149 -17.18 14.92 9.48
CA ILE A 149 -16.31 15.85 8.77
C ILE A 149 -17.12 17.14 8.53
N THR A 150 -16.56 18.31 8.82
CA THR A 150 -17.16 19.59 8.44
C THR A 150 -16.21 20.35 7.56
N LEU A 151 -16.68 20.74 6.36
CA LEU A 151 -15.96 21.55 5.39
C LEU A 151 -16.59 22.93 5.37
N TYR A 152 -15.79 23.96 5.61
CA TYR A 152 -16.27 25.33 5.59
C TYR A 152 -15.95 25.97 4.25
N VAL A 153 -16.99 26.38 3.53
CA VAL A 153 -16.92 27.00 2.19
C VAL A 153 -17.63 28.36 2.27
N GLY A 154 -17.15 29.39 1.57
CA GLY A 154 -17.80 30.71 1.60
C GLY A 154 -16.94 31.83 1.04
N ASP A 155 -17.51 33.03 0.95
CA ASP A 155 -16.83 34.21 0.42
C ASP A 155 -15.55 34.53 1.22
N GLY A 156 -14.40 34.47 0.54
CA GLY A 156 -13.08 34.68 1.16
C GLY A 156 -12.46 33.45 1.83
N ARG A 157 -13.08 32.26 1.75
CA ARG A 157 -12.49 30.97 2.14
C ARG A 157 -12.07 30.16 0.91
N GLN A 158 -11.32 29.09 1.15
CA GLN A 158 -10.92 28.14 0.09
C GLN A 158 -12.13 27.48 -0.55
N ARG A 159 -12.06 27.24 -1.87
CA ARG A 159 -13.10 26.50 -2.57
C ARG A 159 -13.08 25.04 -2.11
N LEU A 160 -14.16 24.32 -2.41
CA LEU A 160 -14.30 22.93 -2.00
C LEU A 160 -13.21 22.06 -2.63
N GLU A 161 -12.87 22.32 -3.89
CA GLU A 161 -11.83 21.63 -4.65
C GLU A 161 -10.44 21.84 -4.04
N ASP A 162 -10.16 23.04 -3.53
CA ASP A 162 -8.90 23.36 -2.84
C ASP A 162 -8.76 22.59 -1.51
N GLN A 163 -9.86 22.05 -0.98
CA GLN A 163 -9.90 21.27 0.26
C GLN A 163 -9.90 19.75 0.01
N LEU A 164 -9.76 19.31 -1.25
CA LEU A 164 -9.82 17.89 -1.65
C LEU A 164 -8.91 16.99 -0.80
N TYR A 165 -7.64 17.36 -0.65
CA TYR A 165 -6.70 16.58 0.15
C TYR A 165 -7.15 16.43 1.61
N ARG A 166 -7.71 17.48 2.22
CA ARG A 166 -8.19 17.42 3.61
C ARG A 166 -9.42 16.53 3.74
N LEU A 167 -10.34 16.62 2.79
CA LEU A 167 -11.49 15.71 2.74
C LEU A 167 -11.02 14.26 2.65
N ARG A 168 -10.11 13.94 1.72
CA ARG A 168 -9.60 12.56 1.56
C ARG A 168 -8.83 12.08 2.80
N LYS A 169 -8.00 12.93 3.41
CA LYS A 169 -7.27 12.60 4.65
C LYS A 169 -8.25 12.33 5.81
N ALA A 170 -9.27 13.17 5.97
CA ALA A 170 -10.32 12.99 6.96
C ALA A 170 -11.12 11.70 6.75
N VAL A 171 -11.40 11.33 5.49
CA VAL A 171 -12.03 10.05 5.13
C VAL A 171 -11.13 8.87 5.50
N GLY A 172 -9.82 8.94 5.23
CA GLY A 172 -8.87 7.90 5.63
C GLY A 172 -8.80 7.73 7.16
N GLN A 173 -8.79 8.83 7.91
CA GLN A 173 -8.86 8.80 9.37
C GLN A 173 -10.19 8.19 9.86
N ALA A 174 -11.31 8.53 9.21
CA ALA A 174 -12.60 7.93 9.52
C ALA A 174 -12.64 6.42 9.22
N PHE A 175 -12.00 5.96 8.15
CA PHE A 175 -11.86 4.54 7.84
C PHE A 175 -11.04 3.82 8.92
N LEU A 176 -9.90 4.38 9.32
CA LEU A 176 -9.06 3.83 10.40
C LEU A 176 -9.83 3.75 11.73
N HIS A 177 -10.67 4.75 12.03
CA HIS A 177 -11.54 4.72 13.19
C HIS A 177 -12.62 3.62 13.10
N THR A 178 -13.26 3.50 11.93
CA THR A 178 -14.26 2.46 11.62
C THR A 178 -13.68 1.04 11.61
N THR A 179 -12.35 0.91 11.70
CA THR A 179 -11.65 -0.38 11.82
C THR A 179 -11.00 -0.56 13.19
N GLU A 180 -11.17 0.40 14.11
CA GLU A 180 -10.48 0.51 15.40
C GLU A 180 -8.94 0.49 15.28
N LEU A 181 -8.38 0.75 14.10
CA LEU A 181 -6.93 0.74 13.88
C LEU A 181 -6.25 1.95 14.52
N ASP A 182 -6.96 3.05 14.66
CA ASP A 182 -6.53 4.24 15.41
C ASP A 182 -6.25 3.95 16.91
N GLN A 183 -6.80 2.86 17.44
CA GLN A 183 -6.54 2.39 18.82
C GLN A 183 -5.42 1.35 18.89
N GLN A 184 -5.04 0.75 17.75
CA GLN A 184 -4.14 -0.40 17.68
C GLN A 184 -2.77 -0.04 17.11
N LEU A 185 -2.69 1.03 16.31
CA LEU A 185 -1.48 1.49 15.65
C LEU A 185 -0.95 2.79 16.28
N PRO A 186 0.36 3.07 16.15
CA PRO A 186 0.92 4.36 16.54
C PRO A 186 0.26 5.54 15.78
N PRO A 187 0.08 6.71 16.41
CA PRO A 187 -0.56 7.86 15.76
C PRO A 187 0.09 8.29 14.45
N TRP A 188 1.43 8.23 14.36
CA TRP A 188 2.16 8.60 13.14
C TRP A 188 1.83 7.66 11.96
N VAL A 189 1.58 6.37 12.23
CA VAL A 189 1.19 5.40 11.20
C VAL A 189 -0.21 5.72 10.69
N CYS A 190 -1.15 6.01 11.59
CA CYS A 190 -2.51 6.36 11.22
C CYS A 190 -2.55 7.63 10.38
N ASP A 191 -1.84 8.68 10.82
CA ASP A 191 -1.81 9.94 10.08
C ASP A 191 -1.04 9.81 8.75
N GLY A 192 0.06 9.06 8.73
CA GLY A 192 0.83 8.80 7.53
C GLY A 192 0.04 7.99 6.49
N LEU A 193 -0.69 6.95 6.89
CA LEU A 193 -1.58 6.19 6.01
C LEU A 193 -2.71 7.06 5.44
N ALA A 194 -3.36 7.86 6.30
CA ALA A 194 -4.40 8.79 5.86
C ALA A 194 -3.86 9.83 4.87
N SER A 195 -2.66 10.36 5.14
CA SER A 195 -1.98 11.34 4.28
C SER A 195 -1.53 10.74 2.95
N TYR A 196 -1.05 9.49 2.96
CA TYR A 196 -0.64 8.74 1.77
C TYR A 196 -1.83 8.52 0.83
N VAL A 197 -2.96 8.01 1.34
CA VAL A 197 -4.18 7.81 0.52
C VAL A 197 -4.76 9.15 0.06
N ALA A 198 -4.68 10.20 0.88
CA ALA A 198 -5.16 11.52 0.49
C ALA A 198 -4.37 12.13 -0.67
N ALA A 199 -3.07 11.84 -0.76
CA ALA A 199 -2.20 12.26 -1.85
C ALA A 199 -2.40 11.43 -3.12
N GLU A 200 -3.06 10.28 -3.05
CA GLU A 200 -3.25 9.42 -4.22
C GLU A 200 -3.98 10.17 -5.33
N ARG A 201 -3.49 10.06 -6.58
CA ARG A 201 -4.03 10.74 -7.77
C ARG A 201 -3.91 12.27 -7.75
N LEU A 202 -3.18 12.84 -6.81
CA LEU A 202 -2.76 14.25 -6.83
C LEU A 202 -1.31 14.33 -7.30
N SER A 203 -0.99 15.35 -8.08
CA SER A 203 0.40 15.64 -8.43
C SER A 203 1.17 16.14 -7.20
N ALA A 204 2.48 15.90 -7.18
CA ALA A 204 3.35 16.43 -6.12
C ALA A 204 3.27 17.96 -5.99
N GLY A 205 3.01 18.66 -7.10
CA GLY A 205 2.79 20.10 -7.12
C GLY A 205 1.50 20.52 -6.42
N GLU A 206 0.40 19.79 -6.62
CA GLU A 206 -0.89 20.04 -5.94
C GLU A 206 -0.77 19.80 -4.44
N VAL A 207 -0.16 18.67 -4.04
CA VAL A 207 0.07 18.36 -2.62
C VAL A 207 0.96 19.42 -1.96
N GLY A 208 2.04 19.84 -2.65
CA GLY A 208 2.93 20.91 -2.17
C GLY A 208 2.23 22.25 -2.02
N ALA A 209 1.38 22.64 -2.98
CA ALA A 209 0.59 23.87 -2.91
C ALA A 209 -0.38 23.86 -1.72
N ILE A 210 -1.05 22.74 -1.47
CA ILE A 210 -1.96 22.57 -0.32
C ILE A 210 -1.19 22.72 1.00
N LYS A 211 -0.03 22.04 1.12
CA LYS A 211 0.82 22.12 2.32
C LYS A 211 1.33 23.54 2.58
N GLN A 212 1.77 24.26 1.54
CA GLN A 212 2.22 25.65 1.67
C GLN A 212 1.08 26.57 2.15
N GLN A 213 -0.14 26.34 1.67
CA GLN A 213 -1.31 27.09 2.14
C GLN A 213 -1.65 26.81 3.61
N GLU A 214 -1.43 25.59 4.11
CA GLU A 214 -1.61 25.25 5.52
C GLU A 214 -0.62 25.99 6.43
N ILE A 215 0.65 25.99 6.03
CA ILE A 215 1.73 26.68 6.76
C ILE A 215 1.50 28.20 6.75
N ALA A 216 1.16 28.77 5.59
CA ALA A 216 0.99 30.22 5.42
C ALA A 216 -0.25 30.78 6.14
N ALA A 217 -1.31 30.00 6.28
CA ALA A 217 -2.56 30.47 6.87
C ALA A 217 -2.56 30.48 8.41
N GLY A 218 -1.53 29.92 9.07
CA GLY A 218 -1.63 29.58 10.49
C GLY A 218 -2.87 28.73 10.78
N ALA A 219 -3.38 28.04 9.75
CA ALA A 219 -4.66 27.36 9.79
C ALA A 219 -4.55 26.26 10.84
N PRO A 220 -5.54 26.11 11.73
CA PRO A 220 -5.54 24.97 12.61
C PRO A 220 -5.49 23.72 11.72
N ARG A 221 -4.47 22.88 11.94
CA ARG A 221 -4.37 21.52 11.39
C ARG A 221 -5.71 20.81 11.59
N LEU A 222 -6.05 19.80 10.77
CA LEU A 222 -7.25 18.96 10.91
C LEU A 222 -7.65 18.83 12.40
N GLY A 223 -8.60 19.68 12.79
CA GLY A 223 -8.71 20.14 14.17
C GLY A 223 -10.05 19.72 14.70
N GLY A 224 -10.08 18.57 15.35
CA GLY A 224 -11.20 18.11 16.15
C GLY A 224 -10.92 18.33 17.63
N GLN A 225 -11.94 18.74 18.40
CA GLN A 225 -11.88 18.59 19.86
C GLN A 225 -11.73 17.09 20.17
N GLN A 226 -10.68 16.78 20.92
CA GLN A 226 -10.15 15.45 21.22
C GLN A 226 -11.21 14.43 21.67
N TRP A 227 -11.16 13.21 21.13
CA TRP A 227 -10.25 12.14 21.57
C TRP A 227 -10.35 11.91 23.08
N ARG A 228 -11.03 10.81 23.45
CA ARG A 228 -11.26 10.28 24.81
C ARG A 228 -12.23 11.11 25.66
N PHE A 229 -13.42 10.56 25.88
CA PHE A 229 -14.36 10.84 26.98
C PHE A 229 -13.91 11.90 28.01
N LYS A 230 -14.65 13.02 28.09
CA LYS A 230 -14.59 13.96 29.23
C LYS A 230 -14.83 13.20 30.55
N ARG A 231 -13.77 12.99 31.35
CA ARG A 231 -13.86 12.96 32.81
C ARG A 231 -13.51 14.35 33.35
N ALA A 232 -13.98 14.63 34.56
CA ALA A 232 -14.26 15.96 35.09
C ALA A 232 -13.06 16.85 35.49
N GLU A 233 -11.83 16.52 35.13
CA GLU A 233 -10.67 17.37 35.43
C GLU A 233 -9.84 17.58 34.15
N GLN A 234 -9.33 18.80 33.97
CA GLN A 234 -8.62 19.26 32.78
C GLN A 234 -7.26 18.54 32.64
N ASP A 235 -7.28 17.30 32.18
CA ASP A 235 -6.12 16.61 31.64
C ASP A 235 -5.87 17.13 30.22
N ARG A 236 -4.98 18.12 30.10
CA ARG A 236 -4.40 18.51 28.81
C ARG A 236 -3.65 17.31 28.24
N LEU A 237 -4.14 16.74 27.16
CA LEU A 237 -3.38 15.82 26.33
C LEU A 237 -2.16 16.55 25.77
N SER A 238 -0.98 16.16 26.23
CA SER A 238 0.24 16.29 25.44
C SER A 238 0.06 15.42 24.19
N VAL A 239 -0.62 15.93 23.16
CA VAL A 239 -0.37 15.43 21.81
C VAL A 239 1.09 15.79 21.58
N PRO A 240 2.03 14.82 21.49
CA PRO A 240 3.34 15.19 21.00
C PRO A 240 3.09 15.89 19.67
N LEU A 241 3.62 17.10 19.51
CA LEU A 241 3.70 17.77 18.22
C LEU A 241 4.54 16.85 17.33
N PHE A 242 3.91 15.81 16.77
CA PHE A 242 4.55 14.98 15.77
C PHE A 242 4.41 15.70 14.44
N ASP A 243 5.43 15.53 13.64
CA ASP A 243 5.51 16.15 12.33
C ASP A 243 4.69 15.30 11.36
N ASP A 244 3.47 15.77 11.05
CA ASP A 244 2.53 15.11 10.14
C ASP A 244 3.17 14.87 8.75
N GLU A 245 4.07 15.77 8.33
CA GLU A 245 4.80 15.63 7.08
C GLU A 245 5.86 14.53 7.18
N ALA A 246 6.61 14.46 8.28
CA ALA A 246 7.56 13.38 8.51
C ALA A 246 6.84 12.01 8.54
N ALA A 247 5.70 11.92 9.21
CA ALA A 247 4.88 10.71 9.28
C ALA A 247 4.38 10.26 7.89
N ALA A 248 3.92 11.21 7.07
CA ALA A 248 3.50 10.94 5.70
C ALA A 248 4.67 10.44 4.84
N GLN A 249 5.83 11.11 4.90
CA GLN A 249 7.03 10.70 4.17
C GLN A 249 7.53 9.32 4.60
N GLU A 250 7.48 9.02 5.90
CA GLU A 250 7.93 7.73 6.43
C GLU A 250 7.02 6.59 5.98
N VAL A 251 5.69 6.79 6.01
CA VAL A 251 4.74 5.80 5.45
C VAL A 251 4.88 5.68 3.93
N GLU A 252 5.05 6.78 3.21
CA GLU A 252 5.32 6.76 1.77
C GLU A 252 6.58 5.95 1.45
N PHE A 253 7.66 6.16 2.21
CA PHE A 253 8.88 5.36 2.09
C PHE A 253 8.61 3.87 2.32
N LEU A 254 7.91 3.52 3.40
CA LEU A 254 7.60 2.13 3.72
C LEU A 254 6.75 1.45 2.64
N LEU A 255 5.88 2.21 1.95
CA LEU A 255 4.98 1.69 0.92
C LEU A 255 5.58 1.68 -0.49
N THR A 256 6.42 2.66 -0.85
CA THR A 256 6.80 2.91 -2.25
C THR A 256 8.29 2.77 -2.52
N ALA A 257 9.15 2.94 -1.51
CA ALA A 257 10.58 3.04 -1.72
C ALA A 257 11.19 1.75 -2.29
N SER A 258 12.20 1.92 -3.15
CA SER A 258 12.89 0.82 -3.82
C SER A 258 11.94 -0.15 -4.52
N ASP A 259 10.94 0.39 -5.23
CA ASP A 259 9.87 -0.36 -5.88
C ASP A 259 9.04 -1.18 -4.88
N ALA A 260 8.56 -0.51 -3.82
CA ALA A 260 7.73 -1.09 -2.76
C ALA A 260 8.36 -2.33 -2.06
N ALA A 261 9.69 -2.36 -1.96
CA ALA A 261 10.40 -3.49 -1.35
C ALA A 261 10.07 -3.68 0.14
N HIS A 262 9.72 -2.59 0.83
CA HIS A 262 9.44 -2.58 2.28
C HIS A 262 7.96 -2.82 2.62
N ALA A 263 7.05 -2.67 1.66
CA ALA A 263 5.61 -2.73 1.90
C ALA A 263 5.16 -4.06 2.54
N PRO A 264 5.64 -5.24 2.12
CA PRO A 264 5.24 -6.50 2.76
C PRO A 264 5.65 -6.59 4.24
N ALA A 265 6.85 -6.10 4.58
CA ALA A 265 7.34 -6.09 5.97
C ALA A 265 6.55 -5.10 6.82
N PHE A 266 6.18 -3.95 6.25
CA PHE A 266 5.33 -2.97 6.90
C PHE A 266 3.93 -3.52 7.21
N PHE A 267 3.29 -4.18 6.25
CA PHE A 267 1.99 -4.83 6.50
C PHE A 267 2.08 -6.00 7.47
N ALA A 268 3.18 -6.75 7.47
CA ALA A 268 3.42 -7.76 8.50
C ALA A 268 3.49 -7.13 9.90
N ALA A 269 4.24 -6.03 10.06
CA ALA A 269 4.34 -5.31 11.33
C ALA A 269 2.99 -4.70 11.79
N ILE A 270 2.16 -4.21 10.86
CA ILE A 270 0.78 -3.77 11.14
C ILE A 270 -0.04 -4.94 11.66
N ASN A 271 -0.04 -6.08 10.97
CA ASN A 271 -0.76 -7.28 11.39
C ASN A 271 -0.33 -7.77 12.78
N GLU A 272 0.97 -7.77 13.07
CA GLU A 272 1.50 -8.11 14.39
C GLU A 272 1.03 -7.13 15.47
N SER A 273 0.98 -5.83 15.16
CA SER A 273 0.49 -4.79 16.08
C SER A 273 -0.99 -4.98 16.40
N ILE A 274 -1.82 -5.27 15.38
CA ILE A 274 -3.24 -5.60 15.51
C ILE A 274 -3.42 -6.86 16.37
N ALA A 275 -2.67 -7.93 16.09
CA ALA A 275 -2.75 -9.18 16.84
C ALA A 275 -2.34 -8.98 18.32
N ALA A 276 -1.29 -8.19 18.57
CA ALA A 276 -0.84 -7.84 19.92
C ALA A 276 -1.86 -6.99 20.67
N ALA A 277 -2.50 -6.02 20.01
CA ALA A 277 -3.58 -5.22 20.60
C ALA A 277 -4.80 -6.09 20.96
N ASN A 278 -5.22 -6.97 20.07
CA ASN A 278 -6.33 -7.90 20.32
C ASN A 278 -6.03 -8.88 21.46
N LYS A 279 -4.80 -9.40 21.54
CA LYS A 279 -4.37 -10.26 22.64
C LYS A 279 -4.43 -9.52 23.98
N ARG A 280 -3.95 -8.27 24.04
CA ARG A 280 -4.04 -7.41 25.24
C ARG A 280 -5.48 -7.16 25.64
N ARG A 281 -6.35 -6.75 24.71
CA ARG A 281 -7.78 -6.53 24.96
C ARG A 281 -8.48 -7.77 25.53
N ASN A 282 -8.18 -8.95 25.00
CA ASN A 282 -8.72 -10.21 25.51
C ASN A 282 -8.20 -10.57 26.91
N GLN A 283 -6.96 -10.23 27.23
CA GLN A 283 -6.36 -10.43 28.55
C GLN A 283 -6.87 -9.42 29.58
N GLU A 284 -7.02 -8.15 29.22
CA GLU A 284 -7.58 -7.10 30.07
C GLU A 284 -9.07 -7.32 30.36
N ASN A 285 -9.82 -7.92 29.43
CA ASN A 285 -11.18 -8.37 29.71
C ASN A 285 -11.23 -9.55 30.70
N GLN A 286 -10.11 -10.25 30.94
CA GLN A 286 -9.97 -11.33 31.91
C GLN A 286 -9.28 -10.91 33.23
N VAL A 287 -8.55 -9.79 33.21
CA VAL A 287 -7.85 -9.24 34.38
C VAL A 287 -8.45 -7.87 34.68
N THR A 288 -9.16 -7.74 35.80
CA THR A 288 -9.53 -6.44 36.38
C THR A 288 -8.26 -5.65 36.68
N ALA A 289 -7.74 -4.94 35.68
CA ALA A 289 -6.51 -4.19 35.77
C ALA A 289 -6.65 -3.13 36.88
N ARG A 290 -5.70 -3.12 37.81
CA ARG A 290 -5.56 -2.06 38.80
C ARG A 290 -5.33 -0.75 38.05
N ARG A 291 -6.34 0.11 38.12
CA ARG A 291 -6.36 1.47 37.59
C ARG A 291 -5.20 2.27 38.19
N GLY A 292 -4.23 2.71 37.37
CA GLY A 292 -3.25 3.72 37.79
C GLY A 292 -1.79 3.52 37.40
N GLU A 293 -1.39 2.39 36.81
CA GLU A 293 -0.02 2.25 36.28
C GLU A 293 0.01 2.58 34.78
N GLU A 294 0.55 3.75 34.46
CA GLU A 294 0.99 4.07 33.09
C GLU A 294 2.17 3.16 32.75
N GLN A 295 1.87 2.00 32.13
CA GLN A 295 2.94 1.24 31.50
C GLN A 295 3.49 2.07 30.33
N PRO A 296 4.81 2.30 30.27
CA PRO A 296 5.41 2.91 29.10
C PRO A 296 5.08 2.01 27.90
N ALA A 297 4.49 2.61 26.86
CA ALA A 297 4.17 1.89 25.64
C ALA A 297 5.48 1.35 25.05
N ALA A 298 5.72 0.04 25.20
CA ALA A 298 6.83 -0.61 24.55
C ALA A 298 6.71 -0.36 23.04
N LEU A 299 7.84 -0.04 22.39
CA LEU A 299 7.90 0.21 20.95
C LEU A 299 7.26 -0.96 20.20
N GLY A 300 6.23 -0.66 19.42
CA GLY A 300 5.48 -1.66 18.67
C GLY A 300 6.30 -2.23 17.51
N PRO A 301 5.84 -3.34 16.88
CA PRO A 301 6.48 -3.91 15.70
C PRO A 301 6.73 -2.88 14.59
N VAL A 302 5.77 -1.97 14.36
CA VAL A 302 5.90 -0.93 13.32
C VAL A 302 6.98 0.10 13.68
N ASP A 303 7.06 0.53 14.95
CA ASP A 303 8.11 1.44 15.40
C ASP A 303 9.50 0.80 15.30
N GLN A 304 9.61 -0.48 15.60
CA GLN A 304 10.86 -1.22 15.45
C GLN A 304 11.31 -1.32 13.99
N LEU A 305 10.37 -1.55 13.07
CA LEU A 305 10.64 -1.57 11.63
C LEU A 305 11.13 -0.19 11.14
N ALA A 306 10.45 0.88 11.55
CA ALA A 306 10.83 2.26 11.25
C ALA A 306 12.28 2.55 11.71
N ILE A 307 12.62 2.21 12.95
CA ILE A 307 13.98 2.36 13.50
C ILE A 307 15.01 1.55 12.68
N GLN A 308 14.70 0.31 12.31
CA GLN A 308 15.59 -0.53 11.50
C GLN A 308 15.83 0.06 10.11
N LEU A 309 14.84 0.74 9.54
CA LEU A 309 14.89 1.30 8.20
C LEU A 309 15.24 2.80 8.16
N ALA A 310 15.55 3.43 9.30
CA ALA A 310 15.87 4.86 9.37
C ALA A 310 17.04 5.28 8.46
N LYS A 311 18.08 4.45 8.34
CA LYS A 311 19.20 4.72 7.42
C LYS A 311 18.79 4.62 5.94
N PRO A 312 18.14 3.52 5.48
CA PRO A 312 17.52 3.46 4.17
C PRO A 312 16.57 4.63 3.87
N PHE A 313 15.77 5.06 4.84
CA PHE A 313 14.85 6.20 4.71
C PHE A 313 15.61 7.49 4.38
N GLY A 314 16.66 7.82 5.12
CA GLY A 314 17.51 9.00 4.82
C GLY A 314 18.19 8.92 3.44
N GLN A 315 18.50 7.71 2.94
CA GLN A 315 19.02 7.55 1.58
C GLN A 315 17.92 7.76 0.52
N TRP A 316 16.72 7.25 0.78
CA TRP A 316 15.58 7.41 -0.10
C TRP A 316 15.16 8.87 -0.25
N GLN A 317 15.20 9.67 0.81
CA GLN A 317 14.93 11.11 0.73
C GLN A 317 15.82 11.83 -0.30
N ASN A 318 17.04 11.35 -0.52
CA ASN A 318 17.97 11.90 -1.53
C ASN A 318 17.83 11.26 -2.92
N ALA A 319 17.25 10.06 -3.01
CA ALA A 319 17.11 9.29 -4.25
C ALA A 319 15.80 8.47 -4.24
N PRO A 320 14.62 9.13 -4.33
CA PRO A 320 13.33 8.47 -4.08
C PRO A 320 12.96 7.43 -5.14
N PHE A 321 13.46 7.61 -6.36
CA PHE A 321 13.18 6.76 -7.52
C PHE A 321 14.17 5.59 -7.70
N ARG A 322 14.99 5.29 -6.69
CA ARG A 322 15.95 4.18 -6.75
C ARG A 322 15.23 2.86 -7.06
N GLY A 323 15.76 2.07 -8.00
CA GLY A 323 15.17 0.80 -8.42
C GLY A 323 14.04 0.91 -9.43
N GLN A 324 13.53 2.12 -9.70
CA GLN A 324 12.59 2.35 -10.79
C GLN A 324 13.34 2.72 -12.08
N PRO A 325 12.91 2.21 -13.24
CA PRO A 325 13.49 2.60 -14.50
C PRO A 325 13.27 4.09 -14.77
N VAL A 326 14.19 4.72 -15.50
CA VAL A 326 14.01 6.07 -16.04
C VAL A 326 13.22 5.94 -17.33
N LEU A 327 12.05 6.58 -17.39
CA LEU A 327 11.24 6.64 -18.61
C LEU A 327 11.54 7.94 -19.36
N GLU A 328 11.95 7.81 -20.62
CA GLU A 328 12.08 8.93 -21.54
C GLU A 328 10.83 8.99 -22.44
N ILE A 329 9.76 9.58 -21.91
CA ILE A 329 8.50 9.75 -22.65
C ILE A 329 8.60 11.02 -23.49
N GLU A 330 8.51 10.89 -24.80
CA GLU A 330 8.41 12.04 -25.70
C GLU A 330 7.08 12.78 -25.47
N LYS A 331 7.12 14.10 -25.28
CA LYS A 331 5.89 14.88 -25.03
C LYS A 331 4.95 14.92 -26.23
N SER A 332 5.44 14.62 -27.43
CA SER A 332 4.69 14.62 -28.69
C SER A 332 3.91 13.34 -28.96
N THR A 333 4.17 12.24 -28.23
CA THR A 333 3.45 10.98 -28.43
C THR A 333 2.01 11.07 -27.92
N PRO A 334 1.02 10.41 -28.55
CA PRO A 334 -0.35 10.39 -28.06
C PRO A 334 -0.46 9.84 -26.62
N ALA A 335 -1.41 10.36 -25.83
CA ALA A 335 -1.57 9.98 -24.42
C ALA A 335 -1.77 8.46 -24.20
N GLU A 336 -2.45 7.79 -25.12
CA GLU A 336 -2.63 6.33 -25.12
C GLU A 336 -1.29 5.58 -25.25
N VAL A 337 -0.39 6.07 -26.11
CA VAL A 337 0.96 5.52 -26.29
C VAL A 337 1.80 5.78 -25.04
N GLN A 338 1.75 6.99 -24.48
CA GLN A 338 2.48 7.31 -23.23
C GLN A 338 2.02 6.44 -22.06
N ARG A 339 0.72 6.14 -21.97
CA ARG A 339 0.18 5.20 -20.97
C ARG A 339 0.73 3.80 -21.19
N ALA A 340 0.70 3.30 -22.42
CA ALA A 340 1.23 1.98 -22.75
C ALA A 340 2.75 1.87 -22.51
N GLU A 341 3.52 2.94 -22.73
CA GLU A 341 4.94 3.01 -22.38
C GLU A 341 5.16 2.82 -20.88
N ARG A 342 4.36 3.48 -20.03
CA ARG A 342 4.42 3.30 -18.56
C ARG A 342 4.06 1.88 -18.13
N GLU A 343 2.97 1.33 -18.66
CA GLU A 343 2.57 -0.06 -18.38
C GLU A 343 3.66 -1.05 -18.80
N MET A 344 4.21 -0.88 -19.99
CA MET A 344 5.27 -1.72 -20.53
C MET A 344 6.56 -1.61 -19.71
N ALA A 345 6.92 -0.41 -19.22
CA ALA A 345 8.07 -0.20 -18.34
C ALA A 345 7.98 -1.04 -17.07
N VAL A 346 6.77 -1.16 -16.49
CA VAL A 346 6.54 -1.98 -15.29
C VAL A 346 6.75 -3.46 -15.61
N VAL A 347 6.21 -3.96 -16.73
CA VAL A 347 6.41 -5.36 -17.14
C VAL A 347 7.89 -5.67 -17.37
N LEU A 348 8.61 -4.78 -18.05
CA LEU A 348 10.05 -4.91 -18.29
C LEU A 348 10.85 -4.94 -16.97
N LYS A 349 10.53 -4.04 -16.03
CA LYS A 349 11.12 -3.99 -14.69
C LYS A 349 10.92 -5.31 -13.95
N LEU A 350 9.70 -5.85 -13.95
CA LEU A 350 9.37 -7.12 -13.32
C LEU A 350 10.12 -8.28 -14.00
N ALA A 351 10.14 -8.33 -15.33
CA ALA A 351 10.89 -9.36 -16.06
C ALA A 351 12.37 -9.39 -15.64
N ARG A 352 13.02 -8.22 -15.52
CA ARG A 352 14.41 -8.12 -15.04
C ARG A 352 14.57 -8.59 -13.60
N ARG A 353 13.68 -8.15 -12.69
CA ARG A 353 13.69 -8.52 -11.26
C ARG A 353 13.56 -10.02 -11.05
N PHE A 354 12.77 -10.70 -11.87
CA PHE A 354 12.45 -12.12 -11.73
C PHE A 354 13.26 -13.04 -12.66
N ALA A 355 13.97 -12.51 -13.66
CA ALA A 355 14.91 -13.28 -14.48
C ALA A 355 16.15 -13.73 -13.69
N THR A 356 16.65 -12.87 -12.80
CA THR A 356 17.90 -13.09 -12.04
C THR A 356 17.79 -14.09 -10.90
N THR A 357 16.57 -14.46 -10.47
CA THR A 357 16.39 -15.28 -9.25
C THR A 357 16.76 -16.76 -9.47
N ASP A 358 16.67 -17.29 -10.70
CA ASP A 358 17.00 -18.70 -10.99
C ASP A 358 18.46 -18.91 -11.44
N GLN A 359 19.23 -17.83 -11.67
CA GLN A 359 20.59 -17.89 -12.24
C GLN A 359 21.70 -17.42 -11.27
N ARG A 360 21.54 -17.59 -9.96
CA ARG A 360 22.68 -17.60 -9.02
C ARG A 360 23.38 -18.97 -8.96
N THR A 361 23.24 -19.79 -9.99
CA THR A 361 24.31 -20.74 -10.33
C THR A 361 25.53 -19.91 -10.68
N VAL A 362 26.58 -20.02 -9.85
CA VAL A 362 27.91 -19.44 -10.05
C VAL A 362 28.22 -19.40 -11.55
N GLN A 363 28.27 -18.20 -12.14
CA GLN A 363 28.81 -18.03 -13.49
C GLN A 363 30.28 -18.41 -13.42
N THR A 364 30.60 -19.68 -13.64
CA THR A 364 31.98 -20.12 -13.81
C THR A 364 32.50 -19.44 -15.06
N ARG A 365 33.31 -18.40 -14.86
CA ARG A 365 33.97 -17.67 -15.94
C ARG A 365 35.01 -18.61 -16.56
N ILE A 366 34.62 -19.36 -17.60
CA ILE A 366 35.55 -20.21 -18.34
C ILE A 366 36.43 -19.28 -19.17
N THR A 367 37.65 -19.08 -18.70
CA THR A 367 38.71 -18.47 -19.50
C THR A 367 39.39 -19.60 -20.28
N ALA A 368 39.29 -19.54 -21.61
CA ALA A 368 40.06 -20.42 -22.47
C ALA A 368 41.29 -19.64 -22.95
N PHE A 369 42.47 -20.18 -22.71
CA PHE A 369 43.71 -19.62 -23.21
C PHE A 369 44.00 -20.22 -24.57
N ASP A 370 44.03 -19.38 -25.60
CA ASP A 370 44.42 -19.73 -26.96
C ASP A 370 45.82 -19.17 -27.19
N GLU A 371 46.79 -20.04 -27.53
CA GLU A 371 48.21 -19.65 -27.70
C GLU A 371 48.41 -18.62 -28.82
N GLU A 372 47.52 -18.54 -29.81
CA GLU A 372 47.63 -17.58 -30.92
C GLU A 372 46.88 -16.27 -30.65
N LYS A 373 45.89 -16.25 -29.74
CA LYS A 373 44.96 -15.11 -29.56
C LYS A 373 44.94 -14.52 -28.15
N GLY A 374 45.69 -15.09 -27.21
CA GLY A 374 45.70 -14.67 -25.81
C GLY A 374 44.46 -15.11 -25.04
N MET A 375 44.22 -14.48 -23.88
CA MET A 375 43.14 -14.86 -22.98
C MET A 375 41.78 -14.42 -23.54
N THR A 376 41.08 -15.32 -24.24
CA THR A 376 39.70 -15.08 -24.69
C THR A 376 38.71 -15.50 -23.61
N VAL A 377 37.97 -14.52 -23.07
CA VAL A 377 36.80 -14.79 -22.24
C VAL A 377 35.69 -15.28 -23.16
N LEU A 378 35.47 -16.60 -23.19
CA LEU A 378 34.29 -17.19 -23.83
C LEU A 378 33.07 -16.94 -22.93
N SER A 379 32.60 -15.70 -22.89
CA SER A 379 31.30 -15.39 -22.30
C SER A 379 30.24 -16.00 -23.22
N ARG A 380 29.68 -17.13 -22.80
CA ARG A 380 28.58 -17.79 -23.50
C ARG A 380 27.39 -16.83 -23.54
N LYS A 381 27.13 -16.21 -24.71
CA LYS A 381 25.89 -15.50 -25.07
C LYS A 381 24.74 -16.50 -25.24
N GLU A 382 24.52 -17.39 -24.27
CA GLU A 382 23.49 -18.42 -24.37
C GLU A 382 22.16 -17.85 -23.87
N ASN A 383 21.38 -17.33 -24.83
CA ASN A 383 19.94 -17.05 -24.75
C ASN A 383 19.46 -16.37 -23.46
N ASP A 384 19.78 -15.09 -23.31
CA ASP A 384 19.14 -14.19 -22.35
C ASP A 384 17.72 -13.80 -22.83
N ARG A 385 16.98 -14.78 -23.40
CA ARG A 385 15.58 -14.57 -23.76
C ARG A 385 14.78 -14.58 -22.46
N PRO A 386 14.04 -13.50 -22.15
CA PRO A 386 13.19 -13.47 -20.98
C PRO A 386 12.18 -14.60 -21.06
N ALA A 387 11.85 -15.16 -19.89
CA ALA A 387 10.83 -16.19 -19.79
C ALA A 387 9.51 -15.70 -20.41
N PRO A 388 8.72 -16.58 -21.06
CA PRO A 388 7.37 -16.26 -21.48
C PRO A 388 6.58 -15.61 -20.33
N LEU A 389 5.69 -14.67 -20.62
CA LEU A 389 4.98 -13.90 -19.58
C LEU A 389 4.19 -14.79 -18.61
N SER A 390 3.64 -15.90 -19.11
CA SER A 390 2.99 -16.91 -18.27
C SER A 390 3.95 -17.55 -17.27
N GLU A 391 5.18 -17.87 -17.69
CA GLU A 391 6.22 -18.41 -16.82
C GLU A 391 6.73 -17.34 -15.83
N LEU A 392 6.92 -16.09 -16.29
CA LEU A 392 7.23 -14.95 -15.43
C LEU A 392 6.20 -14.81 -14.31
N TYR A 393 4.91 -14.87 -14.63
CA TYR A 393 3.83 -14.86 -13.64
C TYR A 393 3.95 -16.01 -12.64
N GLN A 394 4.17 -17.25 -13.09
CA GLN A 394 4.35 -18.39 -12.19
C GLN A 394 5.55 -18.20 -11.25
N ARG A 395 6.66 -17.65 -11.74
CA ARG A 395 7.82 -17.31 -10.91
C ARG A 395 7.47 -16.24 -9.88
N MET A 396 6.68 -15.24 -10.25
CA MET A 396 6.27 -14.13 -9.39
C MET A 396 5.36 -14.58 -8.23
N VAL A 397 4.44 -15.52 -8.47
CA VAL A 397 3.46 -15.99 -7.47
C VAL A 397 3.83 -17.34 -6.83
N ALA A 398 5.06 -17.79 -7.03
CA ALA A 398 5.54 -19.08 -6.53
C ALA A 398 5.41 -19.16 -4.99
N PRO A 399 4.83 -20.24 -4.41
CA PRO A 399 4.53 -20.33 -2.98
C PRO A 399 5.75 -20.19 -2.05
N GLN A 400 6.93 -20.57 -2.52
CA GLN A 400 8.19 -20.51 -1.79
C GLN A 400 8.81 -19.10 -1.75
N ARG A 401 8.27 -18.15 -2.53
CA ARG A 401 8.80 -16.79 -2.53
C ARG A 401 8.24 -16.00 -1.36
N PRO A 402 9.07 -15.14 -0.74
CA PRO A 402 8.57 -14.17 0.21
C PRO A 402 7.60 -13.21 -0.50
N LEU A 403 6.65 -12.67 0.27
CA LEU A 403 5.76 -11.61 -0.22
C LEU A 403 6.60 -10.43 -0.71
N TRP A 404 6.18 -9.83 -1.82
CA TRP A 404 6.87 -8.71 -2.46
C TRP A 404 5.85 -7.70 -2.98
N GLY A 405 6.28 -6.45 -3.19
CA GLY A 405 5.48 -5.39 -3.80
C GLY A 405 6.17 -4.76 -5.01
N THR A 406 5.40 -4.06 -5.84
CA THR A 406 5.83 -3.18 -6.94
C THR A 406 4.85 -2.02 -7.05
N LEU A 407 5.26 -0.94 -7.70
CA LEU A 407 4.33 0.07 -8.20
C LEU A 407 3.91 -0.24 -9.65
N ASN A 408 2.63 0.01 -9.97
CA ASN A 408 2.09 -0.09 -11.33
C ASN A 408 2.32 1.21 -12.14
N ALA A 409 1.71 1.33 -13.32
CA ALA A 409 1.87 2.48 -14.21
C ALA A 409 1.25 3.79 -13.67
N ASP A 410 0.34 3.66 -12.71
CA ASP A 410 -0.38 4.75 -12.04
C ASP A 410 0.20 5.01 -10.64
N ASP A 411 1.43 4.53 -10.37
CA ASP A 411 2.12 4.60 -9.08
C ASP A 411 1.38 3.94 -7.91
N GLN A 412 0.43 3.04 -8.20
CA GLN A 412 -0.31 2.31 -7.18
C GLN A 412 0.45 1.06 -6.73
N LEU A 413 0.39 0.81 -5.43
CA LEU A 413 0.99 -0.36 -4.80
C LEU A 413 0.27 -1.64 -5.22
N VAL A 414 1.02 -2.56 -5.82
CA VAL A 414 0.56 -3.92 -6.15
C VAL A 414 1.41 -4.93 -5.38
N LEU A 415 0.75 -5.75 -4.56
CA LEU A 415 1.39 -6.81 -3.80
C LEU A 415 1.35 -8.13 -4.56
N SER A 416 2.30 -9.01 -4.25
CA SER A 416 2.38 -10.36 -4.82
C SER A 416 1.16 -11.24 -4.52
N SER A 417 0.37 -10.87 -3.51
CA SER A 417 -0.90 -11.51 -3.16
C SER A 417 -2.06 -11.10 -4.07
N ASP A 418 -1.97 -9.96 -4.76
CA ASP A 418 -3.01 -9.48 -5.69
C ASP A 418 -2.84 -10.10 -7.08
N ARG A 419 -3.26 -11.36 -7.20
CA ARG A 419 -3.12 -12.14 -8.42
C ARG A 419 -3.85 -11.52 -9.61
N ALA A 420 -5.00 -10.90 -9.39
CA ALA A 420 -5.79 -10.29 -10.45
C ALA A 420 -5.06 -9.07 -11.03
N ALA A 421 -4.58 -8.16 -10.18
CA ALA A 421 -3.81 -7.00 -10.63
C ALA A 421 -2.51 -7.42 -11.34
N LEU A 422 -1.83 -8.48 -10.86
CA LEU A 422 -0.64 -9.01 -11.53
C LEU A 422 -0.95 -9.58 -12.92
N GLN A 423 -2.04 -10.34 -13.06
CA GLN A 423 -2.45 -10.92 -14.36
C GLN A 423 -2.85 -9.83 -15.36
N GLU A 424 -3.59 -8.82 -14.90
CA GLU A 424 -3.99 -7.66 -15.69
C GLU A 424 -2.76 -6.88 -16.17
N MET A 425 -1.84 -6.56 -15.25
CA MET A 425 -0.61 -5.83 -15.54
C MET A 425 0.28 -6.56 -16.55
N LEU A 426 0.37 -7.89 -16.48
CA LEU A 426 1.10 -8.71 -17.44
C LEU A 426 0.31 -8.97 -18.74
N GLY A 427 -0.94 -8.53 -18.82
CA GLY A 427 -1.79 -8.67 -20.00
C GLY A 427 -2.03 -10.13 -20.41
N LEU A 428 -2.04 -11.07 -19.46
CA LEU A 428 -2.06 -12.51 -19.76
C LEU A 428 -3.38 -12.96 -20.40
N GLU A 429 -4.52 -12.47 -19.92
CA GLU A 429 -5.83 -12.85 -20.45
C GLU A 429 -6.07 -12.31 -21.86
N THR A 430 -5.52 -11.13 -22.16
CA THR A 430 -5.69 -10.44 -23.44
C THR A 430 -4.55 -10.72 -24.42
N SER A 431 -3.48 -11.40 -23.97
CA SER A 431 -2.23 -11.53 -24.72
C SER A 431 -1.70 -10.17 -25.23
N ARG A 432 -1.85 -9.12 -24.40
CA ARG A 432 -1.52 -7.72 -24.74
C ARG A 432 -0.06 -7.56 -25.14
N TYR A 433 0.82 -8.33 -24.52
CA TYR A 433 2.26 -8.22 -24.67
C TYR A 433 2.87 -9.48 -25.26
N ARG A 434 3.92 -9.32 -26.07
CA ARG A 434 4.70 -10.43 -26.63
C ARG A 434 6.19 -10.13 -26.56
N TRP A 435 6.98 -11.15 -26.22
CA TRP A 435 8.44 -11.06 -26.33
C TRP A 435 8.89 -11.36 -27.75
N GLU A 436 9.70 -10.47 -28.32
CA GLU A 436 10.31 -10.63 -29.63
C GLU A 436 11.83 -10.42 -29.53
N ALA A 437 12.55 -10.94 -30.53
CA ALA A 437 13.98 -10.69 -30.68
C ALA A 437 14.18 -9.64 -31.78
N ASP A 438 14.75 -8.50 -31.42
CA ASP A 438 15.09 -7.42 -32.35
C ASP A 438 16.59 -7.12 -32.21
N ASN A 439 17.35 -7.12 -33.31
CA ASN A 439 18.78 -6.79 -33.31
C ASN A 439 19.64 -7.47 -32.22
N GLY A 440 19.28 -8.71 -31.83
CA GLY A 440 20.01 -9.46 -30.80
C GLY A 440 19.68 -9.09 -29.35
N ARG A 441 18.68 -8.23 -29.11
CA ARG A 441 18.09 -7.94 -27.79
C ARG A 441 16.66 -8.46 -27.70
N SER A 442 16.18 -8.67 -26.48
CA SER A 442 14.78 -9.00 -26.23
C SER A 442 13.96 -7.74 -26.04
N VAL A 443 12.93 -7.59 -26.87
CA VAL A 443 12.00 -6.45 -26.85
C VAL A 443 10.61 -6.93 -26.50
N LEU A 444 9.90 -6.16 -25.70
CA LEU A 444 8.49 -6.39 -25.40
C LEU A 444 7.66 -5.59 -26.40
N THR A 445 6.72 -6.24 -27.08
CA THR A 445 5.89 -5.62 -28.12
C THR A 445 4.42 -5.61 -27.70
N THR A 446 3.71 -4.55 -28.07
CA THR A 446 2.25 -4.46 -27.95
C THR A 446 1.67 -3.68 -29.12
N ILE A 447 0.38 -3.93 -29.41
CA ILE A 447 -0.38 -3.21 -30.44
C ILE A 447 -1.45 -2.39 -29.73
N ILE A 448 -1.46 -1.08 -29.98
CA ILE A 448 -2.38 -0.12 -29.38
C ILE A 448 -3.41 0.27 -30.45
N ASP A 449 -4.67 -0.07 -30.18
CA ASP A 449 -5.85 0.20 -31.03
C ASP A 449 -5.70 -0.20 -32.50
N GLY A 450 -4.84 -1.18 -32.79
CA GLY A 450 -4.51 -1.61 -34.15
C GLY A 450 -3.77 -0.55 -35.00
N ALA A 451 -3.48 0.63 -34.44
CA ALA A 451 -2.91 1.77 -35.14
C ALA A 451 -1.42 1.96 -34.85
N TRP A 452 -0.96 1.52 -33.68
CA TRP A 452 0.43 1.68 -33.25
C TRP A 452 1.00 0.34 -32.80
N MET A 453 2.24 0.08 -33.20
CA MET A 453 3.09 -0.95 -32.62
C MET A 453 4.09 -0.27 -31.70
N LEU A 454 4.06 -0.62 -30.42
CA LEU A 454 4.99 -0.14 -29.42
C LEU A 454 5.97 -1.26 -29.09
N GLN A 455 7.26 -0.96 -29.16
CA GLN A 455 8.35 -1.85 -28.75
C GLN A 455 9.11 -1.21 -27.59
N GLY A 456 9.37 -1.96 -26.52
CA GLY A 456 10.09 -1.48 -25.36
C GLY A 456 11.19 -2.43 -24.89
N TRP A 457 12.28 -1.89 -24.36
CA TRP A 457 13.38 -2.65 -23.75
C TRP A 457 14.05 -1.85 -22.62
N LEU A 458 14.85 -2.55 -21.80
CA LEU A 458 15.68 -1.91 -20.77
C LEU A 458 17.14 -1.86 -21.24
N GLU A 459 17.76 -0.70 -21.07
CA GLU A 459 19.19 -0.50 -21.22
C GLU A 459 19.85 -0.24 -19.87
N GLU A 460 21.13 -0.56 -19.76
CA GLU A 460 21.92 -0.18 -18.59
C GLU A 460 22.10 1.34 -18.58
N ASN A 461 21.88 1.93 -17.42
CA ASN A 461 22.14 3.34 -17.20
C ASN A 461 23.55 3.51 -16.65
N GLY A 462 24.45 4.05 -17.47
CA GLY A 462 25.84 4.28 -17.07
C GLY A 462 26.00 5.36 -15.99
N GLU A 463 25.07 6.32 -15.91
CA GLU A 463 25.11 7.41 -14.92
C GLU A 463 24.57 6.95 -13.56
N ASP A 464 23.47 6.19 -13.56
CA ASP A 464 22.88 5.59 -12.36
C ASP A 464 22.55 4.11 -12.58
N PRO A 465 23.49 3.20 -12.26
CA PRO A 465 23.28 1.76 -12.41
C PRO A 465 22.08 1.20 -11.63
N SER A 466 21.57 1.94 -10.65
CA SER A 466 20.40 1.53 -9.87
C SER A 466 19.07 1.81 -10.56
N ARG A 467 19.08 2.56 -11.67
CA ARG A 467 17.89 3.00 -12.41
C ARG A 467 18.10 2.78 -13.91
N PRO A 468 17.75 1.61 -14.46
CA PRO A 468 17.92 1.35 -15.88
C PRO A 468 17.07 2.26 -16.76
N LEU A 469 17.49 2.47 -18.01
CA LEU A 469 16.73 3.28 -18.96
C LEU A 469 15.66 2.41 -19.63
N ALA A 470 14.40 2.80 -19.54
CA ALA A 470 13.33 2.21 -20.33
C ALA A 470 13.21 2.97 -21.65
N LYS A 471 13.55 2.29 -22.75
CA LYS A 471 13.53 2.86 -24.10
C LYS A 471 12.34 2.30 -24.87
N PHE A 472 11.74 3.16 -25.69
CA PHE A 472 10.53 2.85 -26.44
C PHE A 472 10.65 3.31 -27.89
N THR A 473 10.08 2.52 -28.79
CA THR A 473 9.89 2.88 -30.19
C THR A 473 8.43 2.67 -30.56
N ALA A 474 7.72 3.76 -30.88
CA ALA A 474 6.34 3.71 -31.34
C ALA A 474 6.30 3.85 -32.88
N THR A 475 5.79 2.83 -33.56
CA THR A 475 5.66 2.82 -35.03
C THR A 475 4.18 2.81 -35.40
N LYS A 476 3.76 3.78 -36.23
CA LYS A 476 2.40 3.80 -36.76
C LYS A 476 2.23 2.70 -37.80
N LEU A 477 1.25 1.83 -37.61
CA LEU A 477 0.92 0.76 -38.54
C LEU A 477 0.13 1.37 -39.70
N THR A 478 0.71 1.37 -40.90
CA THR A 478 -0.05 1.67 -42.12
C THR A 478 -0.96 0.49 -42.42
N THR A 479 -2.26 0.68 -42.21
CA THR A 479 -3.28 -0.29 -42.65
C THR A 479 -3.20 -0.38 -44.18
N GLN A 480 -2.61 -1.45 -44.70
CA GLN A 480 -2.78 -1.78 -46.12
C GLN A 480 -4.26 -2.12 -46.31
N ARG A 481 -4.98 -1.23 -46.99
CA ARG A 481 -6.38 -1.44 -47.38
C ARG A 481 -6.48 -2.34 -48.59
#